data_AF-A0A2N7Q4L9-F1
#
_entry.id   AF-A0A2N7Q4L9-F1
#
_cell.length_a   1.000
_cell.length_b   1.000
_cell.length_c   1.000
_cell.angle_alpha   90.00
_cell.angle_beta   90.00
_cell.angle_gamma   90.00
#
_symmetry.space_group_name_H-M   'P 1'
#
loop_
_entity.id
_entity.type
_entity.pdbx_description
1 polymer ?
#
loop_
_entity_poly.entity_id
_entity_poly.type
_entity_poly.pdbx_seq_one_letter_code
_entity_poly.pdbx_strand_id
1 'polypeptide(L)'
;MMPGGIASLITVIFIGRVSKKLGFKILIIFGVIIGLYALYLMEQINLTASPYFLLLGRVLIGLGLPLIFIPINVIAFIFLKNEDMGEASGVLNFARSIGGS
;
A
#
# COMPACT_ATOMS: atom_id res chain seq x y z
N MET A 1 5.38 13.92 9.90
CA MET A 1 5.82 12.50 9.85
C MET A 1 4.93 11.55 10.65
N MET A 2 4.18 12.01 11.66
CA MET A 2 3.38 11.16 12.55
C MET A 2 2.04 10.61 11.99
N PRO A 3 1.23 11.34 11.19
CA PRO A 3 -0.13 10.90 10.89
C PRO A 3 -0.21 9.74 9.89
N GLY A 4 0.64 9.75 8.85
CA GLY A 4 0.71 8.65 7.87
C GLY A 4 1.20 7.34 8.48
N GLY A 5 2.19 7.39 9.38
CA GLY A 5 2.74 6.20 10.03
C GLY A 5 1.74 5.50 10.96
N ILE A 6 0.97 6.27 11.74
CA ILE A 6 -0.11 5.71 12.59
C ILE A 6 -1.18 5.04 11.72
N ALA A 7 -1.55 5.69 10.60
CA ALA A 7 -2.49 5.13 9.65
C ALA A 7 -1.99 3.79 9.07
N SER A 8 -0.71 3.71 8.70
CA SER A 8 -0.09 2.47 8.22
C SER A 8 -0.12 1.35 9.27
N LEU A 9 0.17 1.64 10.55
CA LEU A 9 0.11 0.64 11.62
C LEU A 9 -1.30 0.06 11.80
N ILE A 10 -2.32 0.93 11.81
CA ILE A 10 -3.72 0.51 11.89
C ILE A 10 -4.08 -0.39 10.69
N THR A 11 -3.61 -0.01 9.50
CA THR A 11 -3.87 -0.74 8.26
C THR A 11 -3.29 -2.16 8.30
N VAL A 12 -2.06 -2.32 8.77
CA VAL A 12 -1.41 -3.64 8.88
C VAL A 12 -2.22 -4.59 9.76
N ILE A 13 -2.70 -4.11 10.91
CA ILE A 13 -3.54 -4.90 11.83
C ILE A 13 -4.87 -5.29 11.16
N PHE A 14 -5.47 -4.36 10.41
CA PHE A 14 -6.74 -4.57 9.73
C PHE A 14 -6.62 -5.60 8.59
N ILE A 15 -5.58 -5.51 7.76
CA ILE A 15 -5.30 -6.44 6.64
C ILE A 15 -5.24 -7.89 7.13
N GLY A 16 -4.56 -8.16 8.23
CA GLY A 16 -4.44 -9.52 8.78
C GLY A 16 -5.78 -10.17 9.13
N ARG A 17 -6.77 -9.37 9.58
CA ARG A 17 -8.11 -9.87 9.91
C ARG A 17 -9.03 -9.94 8.69
N VAL A 18 -8.98 -8.94 7.82
CA VAL A 18 -9.92 -8.80 6.70
C VAL A 18 -9.53 -9.67 5.51
N SER A 19 -8.24 -9.93 5.31
CA SER A 19 -7.76 -10.82 4.24
C SER A 19 -8.36 -12.23 4.32
N LYS A 20 -8.61 -12.74 5.53
CA LYS A 20 -9.27 -14.04 5.75
C LYS A 20 -10.73 -14.08 5.29
N LYS A 21 -11.42 -12.93 5.22
CA LYS A 21 -12.85 -12.85 4.87
C LYS A 21 -13.09 -12.39 3.43
N LEU A 22 -12.35 -11.38 2.96
CA LEU A 22 -12.56 -10.75 1.64
C LEU A 22 -11.55 -11.22 0.58
N GLY A 23 -10.47 -11.90 0.99
CA GLY A 23 -9.40 -12.29 0.08
C GLY A 23 -8.47 -11.14 -0.30
N PHE A 24 -7.24 -11.51 -0.70
CA PHE A 24 -6.17 -10.55 -0.98
C PHE A 24 -6.44 -9.66 -2.20
N LYS A 25 -7.13 -10.16 -3.24
CA LYS A 25 -7.43 -9.39 -4.46
C LYS A 25 -8.30 -8.17 -4.18
N ILE A 26 -9.33 -8.31 -3.34
CA ILE A 26 -10.25 -7.21 -3.00
C ILE A 26 -9.51 -6.11 -2.24
N LEU A 27 -8.62 -6.49 -1.31
CA LEU A 27 -7.80 -5.54 -0.55
C LEU A 27 -6.90 -4.69 -1.46
N ILE A 28 -6.32 -5.28 -2.50
CA ILE A 28 -5.49 -4.55 -3.47
C ILE A 28 -6.33 -3.51 -4.21
N ILE A 29 -7.51 -3.88 -4.70
CA ILE A 29 -8.40 -2.95 -5.41
C ILE A 29 -8.77 -1.76 -4.51
N PHE A 30 -9.15 -2.02 -3.26
CA PHE A 30 -9.41 -0.94 -2.30
C PHE A 30 -8.19 -0.07 -2.04
N GLY A 31 -7.00 -0.66 -1.88
CA GLY A 31 -5.76 0.09 -1.70
C GLY A 31 -5.45 1.00 -2.89
N VAL A 32 -5.65 0.52 -4.12
CA VAL A 32 -5.46 1.31 -5.35
C VAL A 32 -6.44 2.47 -5.42
N ILE A 33 -7.72 2.25 -5.10
CA ILE A 33 -8.74 3.33 -5.08
C ILE A 33 -8.36 4.40 -4.06
N ILE A 34 -7.94 3.99 -2.86
CA ILE A 34 -7.49 4.92 -1.80
C ILE A 34 -6.25 5.69 -2.27
N GLY A 35 -5.30 5.02 -2.92
CA GLY A 35 -4.10 5.64 -3.48
C GLY A 35 -4.41 6.68 -4.56
N LEU A 36 -5.29 6.34 -5.51
CA LEU A 36 -5.76 7.28 -6.55
C LEU A 36 -6.43 8.50 -5.95
N TYR A 37 -7.31 8.29 -4.96
CA TYR A 37 -7.97 9.40 -4.27
C TYR A 37 -6.98 10.28 -3.49
N ALA A 38 -5.97 9.66 -2.86
CA ALA A 38 -4.92 10.39 -2.17
C ALA A 38 -4.08 11.24 -3.13
N LEU A 39 -3.74 10.69 -4.31
CA LEU A 39 -3.02 11.42 -5.36
C LEU A 39 -3.85 12.61 -5.87
N TYR A 40 -5.14 12.40 -6.12
CA TYR A 40 -6.06 13.47 -6.53
C TYR A 40 -6.15 14.60 -5.48
N LEU A 41 -6.20 14.25 -4.19
CA LEU A 41 -6.14 15.22 -3.09
C LEU A 41 -4.81 15.96 -3.03
N MET A 42 -3.71 15.28 -3.35
CA MET A 42 -2.38 15.90 -3.35
C MET A 42 -2.15 16.81 -4.56
N GLU A 43 -2.79 16.55 -5.69
CA GLU A 43 -2.77 17.44 -6.86
C GLU A 43 -3.41 18.81 -6.56
N GLN A 44 -4.41 18.85 -5.68
CA GLN A 44 -5.11 20.08 -5.32
C GLN A 44 -4.36 20.95 -4.29
N ILE A 45 -3.14 20.56 -3.90
CA ILE A 45 -2.32 21.32 -2.96
C ILE A 45 -1.72 22.53 -3.68
N ASN A 46 -2.28 23.71 -3.41
CA ASN A 46 -1.76 25.01 -3.82
C ASN A 46 -1.14 25.79 -2.65
N LEU A 47 -0.45 26.90 -2.94
CA LEU A 47 0.21 27.77 -1.93
C LEU A 47 -0.76 28.35 -0.87
N THR A 48 -2.06 28.36 -1.15
CA THR A 48 -3.15 28.77 -0.25
C THR A 48 -3.93 27.59 0.35
N ALA A 49 -3.57 26.35 0.01
CA ALA A 49 -4.33 25.18 0.43
C ALA A 49 -4.23 24.97 1.95
N SER A 50 -5.38 24.65 2.55
CA SER A 50 -5.46 24.35 3.98
C SER A 50 -4.52 23.18 4.34
N PRO A 51 -3.76 23.28 5.45
CA PRO A 51 -2.93 22.18 5.98
C PRO A 51 -3.68 20.86 6.18
N TYR A 52 -5.02 20.91 6.22
CA TYR A 52 -5.90 19.76 6.29
C TYR A 52 -5.77 18.82 5.08
N PHE A 53 -5.65 19.34 3.85
CA PHE A 53 -5.53 18.51 2.65
C PHE A 53 -4.20 17.75 2.62
N LEU A 54 -3.12 18.40 3.09
CA LEU A 54 -1.82 17.77 3.29
C LEU A 54 -1.88 16.65 4.33
N LEU A 55 -2.54 16.89 5.46
CA LEU A 55 -2.72 15.88 6.50
C LEU A 55 -3.49 14.67 5.99
N LEU A 56 -4.63 14.91 5.34
CA LEU A 56 -5.54 13.87 4.86
C LEU A 56 -4.92 13.06 3.72
N GLY A 57 -4.26 13.71 2.76
CA GLY A 57 -3.49 13.02 1.71
C GLY A 57 -2.39 12.12 2.28
N ARG A 58 -1.64 12.60 3.28
CA ARG A 58 -0.61 11.79 3.95
C ARG A 58 -1.18 10.59 4.70
N VAL A 59 -2.33 10.74 5.35
CA VAL A 59 -3.03 9.63 6.02
C VAL A 59 -3.50 8.61 4.99
N LEU A 60 -4.15 9.04 3.92
CA LEU A 60 -4.66 8.14 2.88
C LEU A 60 -3.54 7.37 2.16
N ILE A 61 -2.41 8.02 1.85
CA ILE A 61 -1.23 7.31 1.33
C ILE A 61 -0.74 6.26 2.35
N GLY A 62 -0.69 6.64 3.63
CA GLY A 62 -0.34 5.74 4.73
C GLY A 62 -1.29 4.54 4.87
N LEU A 63 -2.56 4.68 4.51
CA LEU A 63 -3.53 3.58 4.46
C LEU A 63 -3.42 2.76 3.17
N GLY A 64 -3.29 3.42 2.02
CA GLY A 64 -3.34 2.77 0.70
C GLY A 64 -2.12 1.90 0.42
N LEU A 65 -0.91 2.37 0.75
CA LEU A 65 0.33 1.65 0.44
C LEU A 65 0.40 0.26 1.08
N PRO A 66 0.17 0.08 2.40
CA PRO A 66 0.20 -1.25 3.01
C PRO A 66 -0.90 -2.17 2.47
N LEU A 67 -2.08 -1.63 2.13
CA LEU A 67 -3.19 -2.38 1.53
C LEU A 67 -2.85 -2.98 0.16
N ILE A 68 -1.93 -2.36 -0.58
CA ILE A 68 -1.46 -2.85 -1.88
C ILE A 68 -0.27 -3.80 -1.67
N PHE A 69 0.77 -3.33 -0.99
CA PHE A 69 2.05 -4.04 -0.92
C PHE A 69 1.96 -5.36 -0.15
N ILE A 70 1.24 -5.42 0.97
CA ILE A 70 1.21 -6.63 1.79
C ILE A 70 0.53 -7.78 1.03
N PRO A 71 -0.69 -7.62 0.48
CA PRO A 71 -1.35 -8.67 -0.29
C PRO A 71 -0.60 -9.09 -1.55
N ILE A 72 0.02 -8.15 -2.27
CA ILE A 72 0.81 -8.46 -3.49
C ILE A 72 1.98 -9.37 -3.13
N ASN A 73 2.72 -9.06 -2.07
CA ASN A 73 3.82 -9.92 -1.63
C ASN A 73 3.30 -11.31 -1.24
N VAL A 74 2.21 -11.40 -0.48
CA VAL A 74 1.65 -12.70 -0.10
C VAL A 74 1.28 -13.52 -1.34
N ILE A 75 0.56 -12.94 -2.30
CA ILE A 75 0.17 -13.64 -3.53
C ILE A 75 1.39 -14.05 -4.37
N ALA A 76 2.44 -13.23 -4.41
CA ALA A 76 3.65 -13.52 -5.16
C ALA A 76 4.38 -14.78 -4.65
N PHE A 77 4.28 -15.08 -3.35
CA PHE A 77 4.99 -16.21 -2.74
C PHE A 77 4.10 -17.40 -2.38
N ILE A 78 2.77 -17.24 -2.25
CA ILE A 78 1.89 -18.28 -1.69
C ILE A 78 1.83 -19.59 -2.52
N PHE A 79 2.16 -19.54 -3.80
CA PHE A 79 2.14 -20.71 -4.70
C PHE A 79 3.54 -21.26 -5.03
N LEU A 80 4.60 -20.66 -4.51
CA LEU A 80 5.97 -21.06 -4.80
C LEU A 80 6.47 -22.10 -3.80
N LYS A 81 7.35 -22.98 -4.27
CA LYS A 81 8.09 -23.86 -3.37
C LYS A 81 9.19 -23.07 -2.67
N ASN A 82 9.64 -23.57 -1.51
CA ASN A 82 10.72 -22.93 -0.74
C ASN A 82 12.01 -22.74 -1.56
N GLU A 83 12.31 -23.66 -2.47
CA GLU A 83 13.48 -23.59 -3.38
C GLU A 83 13.43 -22.39 -4.34
N ASP A 84 12.23 -22.01 -4.80
CA ASP A 84 12.03 -20.92 -5.77
C ASP A 84 11.88 -19.54 -5.11
N MET A 85 11.79 -19.47 -3.77
CA MET A 85 11.57 -18.21 -3.04
C MET A 85 12.71 -17.20 -3.25
N GLY A 86 13.95 -17.70 -3.36
CA GLY A 86 15.13 -16.86 -3.59
C GLY A 86 15.06 -16.15 -4.94
N GLU A 87 14.74 -16.89 -6.01
CA GLU A 87 14.60 -16.34 -7.37
C GLU A 87 13.45 -15.35 -7.44
N ALA A 88 12.28 -15.71 -6.92
CA ALA A 88 11.11 -14.83 -6.91
C ALA A 88 11.33 -13.54 -6.11
N SER A 89 12.04 -13.62 -4.97
CA SER A 89 12.44 -12.44 -4.19
C SER A 89 13.37 -11.55 -5.01
N GLY A 90 14.33 -12.13 -5.73
CA GLY A 90 15.22 -11.41 -6.64
C GLY A 90 14.46 -10.62 -7.72
N VAL A 91 13.55 -11.29 -8.43
CA VAL A 91 12.71 -10.66 -9.47
C VAL A 91 11.82 -9.56 -8.88
N LEU A 92 11.20 -9.81 -7.74
CA LEU A 92 10.32 -8.84 -7.09
C LEU A 92 11.08 -7.62 -6.57
N ASN A 93 12.28 -7.82 -6.00
CA ASN A 93 13.16 -6.72 -5.62
C ASN A 93 13.61 -5.92 -6.83
N PHE A 94 13.98 -6.57 -7.94
CA PHE A 94 14.35 -5.90 -9.18
C PHE A 94 13.20 -5.03 -9.73
N ALA A 95 11.97 -5.57 -9.78
CA ALA A 95 10.80 -4.82 -10.20
C ALA A 95 10.53 -3.59 -9.30
N ARG A 96 10.73 -3.73 -7.98
CA ARG A 96 10.60 -2.60 -7.04
C ARG A 96 11.71 -1.56 -7.23
N SER A 97 12.94 -1.98 -7.47
CA SER A 97 14.05 -1.05 -7.73
C SER A 97 13.83 -0.24 -9.00
N ILE A 98 13.28 -0.85 -10.06
CA ILE A 98 12.91 -0.11 -11.29
C ILE A 98 11.75 0.86 -11.03
N GLY A 99 10.74 0.44 -10.25
CA GLY A 99 9.57 1.28 -9.98
C GLY A 99 9.77 2.37 -8.93
N GLY A 100 10.81 2.26 -8.09
CA GLY A 100 11.06 3.16 -6.97
C GLY A 100 12.35 3.98 -7.06
N SER A 101 13.17 3.75 -8.09
CA SER A 101 14.32 4.60 -8.45
C SER A 101 13.90 5.69 -9.43
#